data_AF-A0A382WIN2-F1
#
_entry.id   AF-A0A382WIN2-F1
#
_cell.length_a   1.000
_cell.length_b   1.000
_cell.length_c   1.000
_cell.angle_alpha   90.00
_cell.angle_beta   90.00
_cell.angle_gamma   90.00
#
_symmetry.space_group_name_H-M   'P 1'
#
loop_
_entity.id
_entity.type
_entity.pdbx_description
1 polymer ?
#
loop_
_entity_poly.entity_id
_entity_poly.type
_entity_poly.pdbx_seq_one_letter_code
_entity_poly.pdbx_strand_id
1 'polypeptide(L)'
;MCEVSGVDSIWQTDRLVSRQPILECITTMAAVAGATKRIKFGMNVVSVGLRDPLLLAKQCATIDVLSEGRLLPAFGVGNSRAPEWEATSLNTKGRGRRSNEGLEIISKLWSEDSVDFDGEYYRYRSASIEPKPIQKNMPLWIGGSSDAAIRRTARFGTGWQAAFEGPEEIEVIIDAI
;
A
#
# COMPACT_ATOMS: atom_id res chain seq x y z
N MET A 1 18.92 -5.04 16.23
CA MET A 1 18.86 -6.51 16.35
C MET A 1 18.34 -7.22 15.11
N CYS A 2 17.37 -6.72 14.32
CA CYS A 2 17.01 -7.35 13.03
C CYS A 2 18.02 -7.10 11.89
N GLU A 3 18.64 -5.91 11.82
CA GLU A 3 19.59 -5.54 10.74
C GLU A 3 20.89 -6.36 10.68
N VAL A 4 21.10 -7.23 11.66
CA VAL A 4 22.31 -8.07 11.81
C VAL A 4 21.98 -9.56 11.93
N SER A 5 20.70 -9.94 11.88
CA SER A 5 20.23 -11.29 12.16
C SER A 5 19.69 -12.03 10.91
N GLY A 6 20.05 -11.58 9.71
CA GLY A 6 19.63 -12.22 8.45
C GLY A 6 18.18 -11.96 8.02
N VAL A 7 17.43 -11.13 8.75
CA VAL A 7 16.07 -10.73 8.37
C VAL A 7 16.15 -9.73 7.22
N ASP A 8 15.53 -10.04 6.07
CA ASP A 8 15.51 -9.14 4.90
C ASP A 8 14.56 -7.94 5.09
N SER A 9 13.37 -8.19 5.66
CA SER A 9 12.34 -7.16 5.81
C SER A 9 11.48 -7.29 7.07
N ILE A 10 10.93 -6.15 7.51
CA ILE A 10 9.92 -6.07 8.58
C ILE A 10 8.63 -5.42 8.08
N TRP A 11 7.49 -5.80 8.64
CA TRP A 11 6.18 -5.41 8.11
C TRP A 11 5.24 -4.94 9.21
N GLN A 12 4.57 -3.79 8.99
CA GLN A 12 3.67 -3.18 9.98
C GLN A 12 2.22 -3.28 9.51
N THR A 13 1.35 -3.84 10.36
CA THR A 13 -0.08 -3.91 10.09
C THR A 13 -0.75 -2.54 10.19
N ASP A 14 -1.68 -2.28 9.26
CA ASP A 14 -2.48 -1.05 9.26
C ASP A 14 -3.75 -1.20 10.12
N ARG A 15 -3.77 -0.47 11.25
CA ARG A 15 -4.93 -0.37 12.14
C ARG A 15 -5.03 1.04 12.72
N LEU A 16 -6.16 1.70 12.48
CA LEU A 16 -6.41 3.05 13.00
C LEU A 16 -7.24 3.03 14.29
N VAL A 17 -8.11 2.02 14.46
CA VAL A 17 -9.01 1.91 15.61
C VAL A 17 -8.74 0.59 16.33
N SER A 18 -8.09 0.68 17.49
CA SER A 18 -7.77 -0.48 18.32
C SER A 18 -7.62 -0.07 19.78
N ARG A 19 -7.89 -1.02 20.69
CA ARG A 19 -7.54 -0.89 22.11
C ARG A 19 -6.11 -1.37 22.42
N GLN A 20 -5.47 -2.03 21.47
CA GLN A 20 -4.07 -2.41 21.56
C GLN A 20 -3.19 -1.24 21.13
N PRO A 21 -1.98 -1.08 21.72
CA PRO A 21 -1.07 0.01 21.39
C PRO A 21 -0.36 -0.23 20.06
N ILE A 22 -1.10 -0.11 18.96
CA ILE A 22 -0.60 -0.26 17.61
C ILE A 22 -0.22 1.13 17.09
N LEU A 23 1.02 1.29 16.63
CA LEU A 23 1.48 2.53 15.99
C LEU A 23 0.83 2.69 14.61
N GLU A 24 0.56 3.93 14.20
CA GLU A 24 0.04 4.24 12.88
C GLU A 24 1.05 3.81 11.81
N CYS A 25 0.57 3.14 10.76
CA CYS A 25 1.41 2.39 9.83
C CYS A 25 2.40 3.29 9.08
N ILE A 26 1.94 4.37 8.45
CA ILE A 26 2.78 5.20 7.57
C ILE A 26 3.84 5.97 8.37
N THR A 27 3.45 6.53 9.50
CA THR A 27 4.37 7.23 10.42
C THR A 27 5.41 6.27 11.01
N THR A 28 5.03 5.02 11.29
CA THR A 28 5.98 3.97 11.69
C THR A 28 6.99 3.68 10.58
N MET A 29 6.55 3.58 9.32
CA MET A 29 7.47 3.39 8.19
C MET A 29 8.48 4.55 8.06
N ALA A 30 8.05 5.79 8.25
CA ALA A 30 8.95 6.94 8.26
C ALA A 30 9.97 6.87 9.42
N ALA A 31 9.55 6.45 10.61
CA ALA A 31 10.45 6.26 11.75
C ALA A 31 11.49 5.15 11.48
N VAL A 32 11.05 4.01 10.92
CA VAL A 32 11.93 2.91 10.53
C VAL A 32 12.93 3.36 9.46
N ALA A 33 12.50 4.14 8.47
CA ALA A 33 13.38 4.69 7.43
C ALA A 33 14.59 5.42 8.04
N GLY A 34 14.35 6.32 8.99
CA GLY A 34 15.41 7.08 9.65
C GLY A 34 16.24 6.28 10.67
N ALA A 35 15.63 5.29 11.32
CA ALA A 35 16.26 4.50 12.39
C ALA A 35 17.11 3.32 11.90
N THR A 36 17.06 2.99 10.60
CA THR A 36 17.71 1.81 10.02
C THR A 36 18.50 2.17 8.76
N LYS A 37 19.42 1.29 8.33
CA LYS A 37 20.33 1.57 7.20
C LYS A 37 20.28 0.55 6.08
N ARG A 38 19.83 -0.68 6.34
CA ARG A 38 19.89 -1.80 5.39
C ARG A 38 18.58 -2.56 5.28
N ILE A 39 17.89 -2.79 6.40
CA ILE A 39 16.68 -3.62 6.38
C ILE A 39 15.59 -2.99 5.53
N LYS A 40 14.92 -3.78 4.70
CA LYS A 40 13.72 -3.34 3.99
C LYS A 40 12.54 -3.33 4.94
N PHE A 41 11.50 -2.58 4.60
CA PHE A 41 10.31 -2.55 5.44
C PHE A 41 9.08 -2.21 4.63
N GLY A 42 7.92 -2.68 5.09
CA GLY A 42 6.69 -2.52 4.32
C GLY A 42 5.42 -2.51 5.15
N MET A 43 4.33 -2.30 4.45
CA MET A 43 2.97 -2.22 5.01
C MET A 43 2.31 -3.60 4.95
N ASN A 44 1.48 -3.97 5.94
CA ASN A 44 0.79 -5.27 5.93
C ASN A 44 -0.72 -5.17 6.20
N VAL A 45 -1.57 -4.90 5.21
CA VAL A 45 -1.34 -4.00 4.07
C VAL A 45 -2.13 -2.72 4.36
N VAL A 46 -1.74 -1.58 3.81
CA VAL A 46 -2.51 -0.35 4.02
C VAL A 46 -3.83 -0.40 3.25
N SER A 47 -4.92 -0.04 3.92
CA SER A 47 -6.24 0.04 3.28
C SER A 47 -6.35 1.33 2.46
N VAL A 48 -6.20 1.22 1.14
CA VAL A 48 -6.20 2.39 0.22
C VAL A 48 -7.49 3.18 0.35
N GLY A 49 -8.63 2.48 0.46
CA GLY A 49 -9.94 3.12 0.52
C GLY A 49 -10.21 3.93 1.80
N LEU A 50 -9.31 3.90 2.80
CA LEU A 50 -9.37 4.72 4.02
C LEU A 50 -8.55 6.01 3.93
N ARG A 51 -7.83 6.24 2.82
CA ARG A 51 -6.87 7.35 2.67
C ARG A 51 -7.10 8.08 1.36
N ASP A 52 -6.67 9.34 1.32
CA ASP A 52 -6.54 10.08 0.06
C ASP A 52 -5.33 9.51 -0.72
N PRO A 53 -5.49 9.13 -2.00
CA PRO A 53 -4.44 8.48 -2.77
C PRO A 53 -3.29 9.43 -3.12
N LEU A 54 -3.52 10.73 -3.28
CA LEU A 54 -2.46 11.71 -3.50
C LEU A 54 -1.57 11.81 -2.26
N LEU A 55 -2.19 11.94 -1.08
CA LEU A 55 -1.45 11.96 0.19
C LEU A 55 -0.65 10.67 0.38
N LEU A 56 -1.26 9.51 0.15
CA LEU A 56 -0.60 8.22 0.32
C LEU A 56 0.56 8.04 -0.66
N ALA A 57 0.39 8.45 -1.92
CA ALA A 57 1.46 8.43 -2.93
C ALA A 57 2.65 9.29 -2.49
N LYS A 58 2.38 10.52 -2.02
CA LYS A 58 3.39 11.46 -1.54
C LYS A 58 4.12 10.96 -0.30
N GLN A 59 3.40 10.34 0.64
CA GLN A 59 3.98 9.72 1.83
C GLN A 59 4.94 8.59 1.44
N CYS A 60 4.51 7.67 0.58
CA CYS A 60 5.35 6.55 0.14
C CYS A 60 6.60 7.04 -0.60
N ALA A 61 6.48 7.98 -1.54
CA ALA A 61 7.63 8.53 -2.27
C ALA A 61 8.62 9.24 -1.33
N THR A 62 8.11 9.97 -0.33
CA THR A 62 8.96 10.65 0.65
C THR A 62 9.71 9.64 1.53
N ILE A 63 9.02 8.60 2.01
CA ILE A 63 9.64 7.54 2.82
C ILE A 63 10.65 6.75 1.98
N ASP A 64 10.35 6.50 0.71
CA ASP A 64 11.26 5.85 -0.22
C ASP A 64 12.61 6.59 -0.30
N VAL A 65 12.56 7.90 -0.56
CA VAL A 65 13.73 8.79 -0.59
C VAL A 65 14.48 8.77 0.74
N LEU A 66 13.77 8.96 1.87
CA LEU A 66 14.38 8.96 3.21
C LEU A 66 15.04 7.62 3.56
N SER A 67 14.52 6.53 2.99
CA SER A 67 15.00 5.19 3.24
C SER A 67 16.08 4.73 2.28
N GLU A 68 16.44 5.52 1.27
CA GLU A 68 17.30 5.09 0.17
C GLU A 68 16.76 3.83 -0.54
N GLY A 69 15.45 3.81 -0.81
CA GLY A 69 14.84 2.78 -1.66
C GLY A 69 14.49 1.47 -0.95
N ARG A 70 14.28 1.51 0.38
CA ARG A 70 14.03 0.31 1.20
C ARG A 70 12.56 0.05 1.52
N LEU A 71 11.66 0.95 1.11
CA LEU A 71 10.23 0.79 1.33
C LEU A 71 9.66 -0.27 0.36
N LEU A 72 8.83 -1.17 0.90
CA LEU A 72 8.03 -2.15 0.17
C LEU A 72 6.53 -1.83 0.38
N PRO A 73 5.94 -0.94 -0.43
CA PRO A 73 4.53 -0.61 -0.30
C PRO A 73 3.64 -1.80 -0.63
N ALA A 74 2.73 -2.13 0.29
CA ALA A 74 1.67 -3.09 0.04
C ALA A 74 0.31 -2.54 0.44
N PHE A 75 -0.66 -2.82 -0.43
CA PHE A 75 -1.96 -2.19 -0.43
C PHE A 75 -3.08 -3.22 -0.44
N GLY A 76 -4.18 -2.88 0.22
CA GLY A 76 -5.40 -3.68 0.23
C GLY A 76 -6.65 -2.82 0.17
N VAL A 77 -7.79 -3.52 0.08
CA VAL A 77 -9.12 -2.88 0.06
C VAL A 77 -9.72 -2.67 1.45
N GLY A 78 -9.08 -3.20 2.48
CA GLY A 78 -9.57 -3.21 3.86
C GLY A 78 -10.71 -4.21 4.11
N ASN A 79 -10.73 -4.75 5.32
CA ASN A 79 -11.81 -5.61 5.79
C ASN A 79 -13.08 -4.77 5.98
N SER A 80 -14.22 -5.17 5.39
CA SER A 80 -15.47 -4.39 5.48
C SER A 80 -16.07 -4.34 6.89
N ARG A 81 -15.61 -5.18 7.82
CA ARG A 81 -16.03 -5.19 9.22
C ARG A 81 -15.10 -4.39 10.13
N ALA A 82 -14.11 -3.71 9.56
CA ALA A 82 -13.12 -2.96 10.32
C ALA A 82 -13.75 -1.68 10.91
N PRO A 83 -13.59 -1.39 12.22
CA PRO A 83 -14.20 -0.24 12.88
C PRO A 83 -13.72 1.12 12.34
N GLU A 84 -12.57 1.14 11.65
CA GLU A 84 -12.01 2.32 11.01
C GLU A 84 -12.96 2.93 9.97
N TRP A 85 -13.78 2.12 9.30
CA TRP A 85 -14.76 2.63 8.33
C TRP A 85 -15.79 3.55 9.00
N GLU A 86 -16.32 3.13 10.15
CA GLU A 86 -17.26 3.93 10.91
C GLU A 86 -16.57 5.15 11.52
N ALA A 87 -15.41 4.98 12.14
CA ALA A 87 -14.66 6.06 12.77
C ALA A 87 -14.22 7.15 11.78
N THR A 88 -13.99 6.79 10.52
CA THR A 88 -13.63 7.74 9.45
C THR A 88 -14.84 8.22 8.63
N SER A 89 -16.06 7.79 8.99
CA SER A 89 -17.30 8.09 8.25
C SER A 89 -17.26 7.66 6.77
N LEU A 90 -16.45 6.65 6.44
CA LEU A 90 -16.30 6.14 5.08
C LEU A 90 -17.16 4.88 4.87
N ASN A 91 -17.84 4.82 3.73
CA ASN A 91 -18.63 3.65 3.37
C ASN A 91 -17.75 2.51 2.82
N THR A 92 -18.09 1.27 3.16
CA THR A 92 -17.48 0.04 2.65
C THR A 92 -18.03 -0.38 1.28
N LYS A 93 -19.23 0.11 0.92
CA LYS A 93 -19.83 -0.04 -0.41
C LYS A 93 -18.95 0.69 -1.43
N GLY A 94 -18.60 -0.01 -2.50
CA GLY A 94 -17.71 0.55 -3.54
C GLY A 94 -16.22 0.57 -3.17
N ARG A 95 -15.81 0.17 -1.95
CA ARG A 95 -14.41 0.26 -1.50
C ARG A 95 -13.42 -0.40 -2.46
N GLY A 96 -13.80 -1.51 -3.09
CA GLY A 96 -12.95 -2.19 -4.08
C GLY A 96 -12.72 -1.36 -5.35
N ARG A 97 -13.75 -0.68 -5.86
CA ARG A 97 -13.63 0.24 -7.01
C ARG A 97 -12.87 1.50 -6.62
N ARG A 98 -13.17 2.08 -5.46
CA ARG A 98 -12.42 3.21 -4.90
C ARG A 98 -10.94 2.88 -4.75
N SER A 99 -10.60 1.71 -4.21
CA SER A 99 -9.21 1.27 -4.12
C SER A 99 -8.56 1.07 -5.49
N ASN A 100 -9.29 0.59 -6.50
CA ASN A 100 -8.73 0.48 -7.86
C ASN A 100 -8.37 1.86 -8.43
N GLU A 101 -9.25 2.85 -8.30
CA GLU A 101 -8.93 4.24 -8.71
C GLU A 101 -7.76 4.80 -7.91
N GLY A 102 -7.74 4.58 -6.60
CA GLY A 102 -6.64 5.03 -5.73
C GLY A 102 -5.30 4.43 -6.13
N LEU A 103 -5.24 3.14 -6.45
CA LEU A 103 -4.01 2.48 -6.91
C LEU A 103 -3.54 2.99 -8.27
N GLU A 104 -4.47 3.23 -9.20
CA GLU A 104 -4.16 3.84 -10.49
C GLU A 104 -3.54 5.23 -10.29
N ILE A 105 -4.18 6.08 -9.47
CA ILE A 105 -3.69 7.41 -9.14
C ILE A 105 -2.31 7.36 -8.49
N ILE A 106 -2.10 6.47 -7.50
CA ILE A 106 -0.81 6.32 -6.83
C ILE A 106 0.29 5.96 -7.84
N SER A 107 0.03 4.98 -8.71
CA SER A 107 0.98 4.56 -9.74
C SER A 107 1.31 5.69 -10.73
N LYS A 108 0.30 6.46 -11.17
CA LYS A 108 0.50 7.61 -12.05
C LYS A 108 1.32 8.70 -11.38
N LEU A 109 0.99 9.06 -10.14
CA LEU A 109 1.70 10.10 -9.39
C LEU A 109 3.19 9.79 -9.17
N TRP A 110 3.55 8.50 -9.06
CA TRP A 110 4.95 8.08 -8.97
C TRP A 110 5.72 8.13 -10.28
N SER A 111 5.05 8.06 -11.43
CA SER A 111 5.69 7.87 -12.74
C SER A 111 5.50 9.02 -13.73
N GLU A 112 4.49 9.85 -13.53
CA GLU A 112 4.11 10.94 -14.43
C GLU A 112 4.38 12.31 -13.79
N ASP A 113 4.76 13.31 -14.59
CA ASP A 113 5.05 14.66 -14.11
C ASP A 113 3.78 15.42 -13.67
N SER A 114 2.64 15.11 -14.29
CA SER A 114 1.34 15.73 -14.02
C SER A 114 0.22 14.75 -14.34
N VAL A 115 -0.68 14.55 -13.38
CA VAL A 115 -1.78 13.59 -13.44
C VAL A 115 -3.12 14.30 -13.48
N ASP A 116 -3.87 14.05 -14.54
CA ASP A 116 -5.31 14.29 -14.61
C ASP A 116 -6.05 12.97 -14.34
N PHE A 117 -7.10 13.04 -13.52
CA PHE A 117 -7.92 11.88 -13.20
C PHE A 117 -9.38 12.31 -13.04
N ASP A 118 -10.32 11.65 -13.72
CA ASP A 118 -11.75 11.91 -13.61
C ASP A 118 -12.50 10.59 -13.41
N GLY A 119 -12.52 10.13 -12.16
CA GLY A 119 -13.13 8.87 -11.76
C GLY A 119 -14.48 9.03 -11.04
N GLU A 120 -15.05 7.90 -10.62
CA GLU A 120 -16.26 7.83 -9.80
C GLU A 120 -15.98 8.40 -8.40
N TYR A 121 -14.79 8.13 -7.84
CA TYR A 121 -14.44 8.47 -6.46
C TYR A 121 -13.46 9.64 -6.34
N TYR A 122 -12.55 9.78 -7.31
CA TYR A 122 -11.50 10.81 -7.25
C TYR A 122 -11.51 11.68 -8.50
N ARG A 123 -11.23 12.97 -8.32
CA ARG A 123 -10.96 13.90 -9.41
C ARG A 123 -9.72 14.72 -9.10
N TYR A 124 -8.74 14.65 -9.98
CA TYR A 124 -7.52 15.45 -9.91
C TYR A 124 -7.33 16.21 -11.22
N ARG A 125 -6.82 17.43 -11.11
CA ARG A 125 -6.46 18.27 -12.24
C ARG A 125 -5.02 18.71 -12.08
N SER A 126 -4.18 18.36 -13.06
CA SER A 126 -2.75 18.65 -13.11
C SER A 126 -2.03 18.38 -11.78
N ALA A 127 -2.36 17.27 -11.11
CA ALA A 127 -1.78 16.93 -9.82
C ALA A 127 -0.37 16.36 -10.00
N SER A 128 0.57 16.81 -9.18
CA SER A 128 1.94 16.33 -9.19
C SER A 128 2.46 16.13 -7.76
N ILE A 129 3.44 15.24 -7.61
CA ILE A 129 4.18 15.05 -6.37
C ILE A 129 5.68 15.08 -6.67
N GLU A 130 6.43 15.71 -5.78
CA GLU A 130 7.90 15.72 -5.74
C GLU A 130 8.39 15.61 -4.29
N PRO A 131 9.49 14.90 -3.97
CA PRO A 131 10.27 14.08 -4.91
C PRO A 131 9.45 12.87 -5.41
N LYS A 132 9.75 12.42 -6.64
CA LYS A 132 9.41 11.05 -7.08
C LYS A 132 10.13 9.99 -6.24
N PRO A 133 9.62 8.75 -6.17
CA PRO A 133 10.38 7.65 -5.59
C PRO A 133 11.76 7.51 -6.25
N ILE A 134 12.77 7.14 -5.48
CA ILE A 134 14.11 6.85 -6.02
C ILE A 134 14.17 5.45 -6.63
N GLN A 135 13.30 4.54 -6.16
CA GLN A 135 13.12 3.25 -6.80
C GLN A 135 12.48 3.46 -8.18
N LYS A 136 13.23 3.15 -9.25
CA LYS A 136 12.76 3.27 -10.64
C LYS A 136 11.44 2.55 -10.88
N ASN A 137 11.28 1.38 -10.28
CA ASN A 137 10.04 0.60 -10.29
C ASN A 137 9.56 0.46 -8.84
N MET A 138 8.95 1.52 -8.31
CA MET A 138 8.43 1.53 -6.94
C MET A 138 7.52 0.31 -6.73
N PRO A 139 7.77 -0.54 -5.72
CA PRO A 139 6.93 -1.71 -5.51
C PRO A 139 5.49 -1.30 -5.20
N LEU A 140 4.55 -2.01 -5.81
CA LEU A 140 3.12 -1.86 -5.58
C LEU A 140 2.55 -3.25 -5.33
N TRP A 141 2.68 -3.72 -4.08
CA TRP A 141 2.21 -5.05 -3.71
C TRP A 141 0.72 -5.01 -3.40
N ILE A 142 -0.01 -6.04 -3.83
CA ILE A 142 -1.44 -6.16 -3.57
C ILE A 142 -1.69 -7.31 -2.61
N GLY A 143 -2.40 -7.04 -1.52
CA GLY A 143 -2.78 -8.03 -0.52
C GLY A 143 -4.12 -8.70 -0.80
N GLY A 144 -4.19 -9.99 -0.47
CA GLY A 144 -5.42 -10.80 -0.45
C GLY A 144 -5.62 -11.70 -1.67
N SER A 145 -6.57 -12.62 -1.54
CA SER A 145 -6.64 -13.82 -2.39
C SER A 145 -8.02 -14.12 -2.99
N SER A 146 -8.99 -13.23 -2.78
CA SER A 146 -10.26 -13.31 -3.52
C SER A 146 -10.02 -13.08 -5.02
N ASP A 147 -10.90 -13.55 -5.91
CA ASP A 147 -10.79 -13.29 -7.36
C ASP A 147 -10.64 -11.80 -7.69
N ALA A 148 -11.30 -10.93 -6.92
CA ALA A 148 -11.20 -9.48 -7.09
C ALA A 148 -9.84 -8.91 -6.63
N ALA A 149 -9.14 -9.58 -5.72
CA ALA A 149 -7.77 -9.26 -5.32
C ALA A 149 -6.78 -9.77 -6.37
N ILE A 150 -6.93 -11.02 -6.83
CA ILE A 150 -6.13 -11.60 -7.91
C ILE A 150 -6.17 -10.72 -9.17
N ARG A 151 -7.37 -10.38 -9.66
CA ARG A 151 -7.50 -9.46 -10.82
C ARG A 151 -6.89 -8.09 -10.59
N ARG A 152 -6.85 -7.61 -9.35
CA ARG A 152 -6.22 -6.33 -8.99
C ARG A 152 -4.69 -6.46 -9.00
N THR A 153 -4.16 -7.56 -8.49
CA THR A 153 -2.74 -7.89 -8.58
C THR A 153 -2.30 -7.98 -10.03
N ALA A 154 -2.99 -8.75 -10.88
CA ALA A 154 -2.68 -8.87 -12.30
C ALA A 154 -2.69 -7.51 -13.04
N ARG A 155 -3.61 -6.60 -12.65
CA ARG A 155 -3.76 -5.30 -13.31
C ARG A 155 -2.75 -4.23 -12.84
N PHE A 156 -2.44 -4.19 -11.55
CA PHE A 156 -1.69 -3.08 -10.95
C PHE A 156 -0.44 -3.52 -10.19
N GLY A 157 -0.42 -4.76 -9.73
CA GLY A 157 0.57 -5.26 -8.79
C GLY A 157 1.92 -5.49 -9.45
N THR A 158 2.99 -5.11 -8.77
CA THR A 158 4.35 -5.59 -9.05
C THR A 158 4.73 -6.75 -8.11
N GLY A 159 3.78 -7.21 -7.31
CA GLY A 159 3.93 -8.25 -6.30
C GLY A 159 2.59 -8.57 -5.64
N TRP A 160 2.52 -9.74 -5.04
CA TRP A 160 1.36 -10.23 -4.30
C TRP A 160 1.76 -10.53 -2.86
N GLN A 161 0.89 -10.17 -1.92
CA GLN A 161 1.06 -10.48 -0.51
C GLN A 161 -0.06 -11.42 -0.06
N ALA A 162 0.29 -12.68 0.08
CA ALA A 162 -0.54 -13.71 0.69
C ALA A 162 -0.80 -13.39 2.18
N ALA A 163 -1.84 -14.00 2.73
CA ALA A 163 -2.21 -13.92 4.13
C ALA A 163 -1.99 -15.26 4.83
N PHE A 164 -2.97 -16.18 4.76
CA PHE A 164 -2.99 -17.43 5.53
C PHE A 164 -3.15 -18.65 4.61
N GLU A 165 -2.98 -18.48 3.30
CA GLU A 165 -3.16 -19.52 2.30
C GLU A 165 -2.13 -20.63 2.46
N GLY A 166 -2.57 -21.88 2.24
CA GLY A 166 -1.68 -23.03 2.19
C GLY A 166 -0.90 -23.12 0.87
N PRO A 167 0.16 -23.94 0.79
CA PRO A 167 0.97 -24.08 -0.43
C PRO A 167 0.18 -24.40 -1.71
N GLU A 168 -0.82 -25.29 -1.61
CA GLU A 168 -1.66 -25.68 -2.76
C GLU A 168 -2.56 -24.51 -3.24
N GLU A 169 -3.08 -23.71 -2.31
CA GLU A 169 -3.87 -22.52 -2.63
C GLU A 169 -2.99 -21.42 -3.27
N ILE A 170 -1.75 -21.30 -2.79
CA ILE A 170 -0.76 -20.34 -3.31
C ILE A 170 -0.45 -20.63 -4.78
N GLU A 171 -0.26 -21.89 -5.17
CA GLU A 171 0.03 -22.27 -6.56
C GLU A 171 -1.08 -21.80 -7.51
N VAL A 172 -2.34 -22.09 -7.15
CA VAL A 172 -3.51 -21.68 -7.92
C VAL A 172 -3.62 -20.15 -8.04
N ILE A 173 -3.28 -19.41 -6.98
CA ILE A 173 -3.33 -17.95 -6.99
C ILE A 173 -2.23 -17.36 -7.86
N ILE A 174 -1.00 -17.89 -7.78
CA ILE A 174 0.13 -17.44 -8.60
C ILE A 174 -0.17 -17.65 -10.08
N ASP A 175 -0.72 -18.80 -10.45
CA ASP A 175 -1.09 -19.09 -11.85
C ASP A 175 -2.20 -18.18 -12.40
N ALA A 176 -2.99 -17.58 -11.51
CA ALA A 176 -4.10 -16.70 -11.87
C ALA A 176 -3.74 -15.20 -11.91
N ILE A 177 -2.55 -14.83 -11.46
CA ILE A 177 -2.02 -13.45 -11.48
C ILE A 177 -1.32 -13.18 -12.82
#